data_AF-A0A530Y5J8-F1
#
_entry.id   AF-A0A530Y5J8-F1
#
_cell.length_a   1.000
_cell.length_b   1.000
_cell.length_c   1.000
_cell.angle_alpha   90.00
_cell.angle_beta   90.00
_cell.angle_gamma   90.00
#
_symmetry.space_group_name_H-M   'P 1'
#
loop_
_entity.id
_entity.type
_entity.pdbx_description
1 polymer ?
#
loop_
_entity_poly.entity_id
_entity_poly.type
_entity_poly.pdbx_seq_one_letter_code
_entity_poly.pdbx_strand_id
1 'polypeptide(L)' 'MQYRRDIAGLRAVAVLPVVLFHFGISAIPGGFSGVDIFFVISGYLISGSLLDDLER' A
#
# COMPACT_ATOMS: atom_id res chain seq x y z
N MET A 1 5.08 6.76 16.31
CA MET A 1 4.04 7.07 15.28
C MET A 1 2.63 6.64 15.72
N GLN A 2 1.64 7.55 15.68
CA GLN A 2 0.22 7.21 15.95
C GLN A 2 -0.37 6.37 14.81
N TYR A 3 -1.24 5.40 15.14
CA TYR A 3 -1.87 4.52 14.15
C TYR A 3 -2.78 5.30 13.16
N ARG A 4 -2.39 5.32 11.89
CA ARG A 4 -3.06 6.04 10.80
C ARG A 4 -4.01 5.14 10.00
N ARG A 5 -5.28 5.12 10.41
CA ARG A 5 -6.37 4.33 9.77
C ARG A 5 -6.61 4.75 8.32
N ASP A 6 -6.46 6.02 8.02
CA ASP A 6 -6.55 6.61 6.68
C ASP A 6 -5.54 5.97 5.72
N ILE A 7 -4.27 5.82 6.15
CA ILE A 7 -3.23 5.19 5.33
C ILE A 7 -3.47 3.68 5.20
N ALA A 8 -3.94 3.02 6.25
CA ALA A 8 -4.32 1.62 6.17
C ALA A 8 -5.46 1.40 5.16
N GLY A 9 -6.44 2.31 5.10
CA GLY A 9 -7.49 2.30 4.08
C GLY A 9 -6.95 2.49 2.67
N LEU A 10 -6.00 3.42 2.48
CA LEU A 10 -5.37 3.64 1.18
C LEU A 10 -4.62 2.39 0.67
N ARG A 11 -3.96 1.65 1.58
CA ARG A 11 -3.34 0.36 1.26
C ARG A 11 -4.38 -0.67 0.82
N ALA A 12 -5.53 -0.75 1.49
CA ALA A 12 -6.61 -1.66 1.10
C ALA A 12 -7.13 -1.33 -0.31
N VAL A 13 -7.28 -0.04 -0.64
CA VAL A 13 -7.67 0.40 -1.99
C VAL A 13 -6.61 0.03 -3.03
N ALA A 14 -5.32 0.17 -2.72
CA ALA A 14 -4.23 -0.17 -3.63
C ALA A 14 -4.19 -1.67 -4.02
N VAL A 15 -4.75 -2.55 -3.18
CA VAL A 15 -4.84 -4.00 -3.45
C VAL A 15 -5.98 -4.35 -4.43
N LEU A 16 -7.04 -3.53 -4.51
CA LEU A 16 -8.18 -3.79 -5.39
C LEU A 16 -7.79 -4.03 -6.87
N PRO A 17 -7.01 -3.16 -7.54
CA PRO A 17 -6.60 -3.41 -8.93
C PRO A 17 -5.72 -4.66 -9.07
N VAL A 18 -4.94 -5.03 -8.05
CA VAL A 18 -4.12 -6.26 -8.05
C VAL A 18 -5.01 -7.50 -8.07
N VAL A 19 -6.05 -7.49 -7.25
CA VAL A 19 -7.02 -8.59 -7.15
C VAL A 19 -7.84 -8.70 -8.44
N LEU A 20 -8.37 -7.57 -8.95
CA LEU A 20 -9.14 -7.55 -10.20
C LEU A 20 -8.31 -8.07 -11.39
N PHE A 21 -7.03 -7.72 -11.44
CA PHE A 21 -6.10 -8.21 -12.45
C PHE A 21 -5.91 -9.74 -12.38
N HIS A 22 -5.79 -10.31 -11.18
CA HIS A 22 -5.70 -11.77 -11.01
C HIS A 22 -6.98 -12.50 -11.42
N PHE A 23 -8.14 -11.84 -11.39
CA PHE A 23 -9.40 -12.39 -11.88
C PHE A 23 -9.57 -12.32 -13.41
N GLY A 24 -8.54 -11.91 -14.15
CA GLY A 24 -8.58 -11.85 -15.61
C GLY A 24 -9.40 -10.67 -16.15
N ILE A 25 -9.69 -9.67 -15.31
CA ILE A 25 -10.32 -8.42 -15.74
C ILE A 25 -9.26 -7.58 -16.46
N SER A 26 -9.06 -7.91 -17.74
CA SER A 26 -8.10 -7.26 -18.66
C SER A 26 -8.45 -5.81 -19.00
N ALA A 27 -9.59 -5.30 -18.51
CA ALA A 27 -10.01 -3.91 -18.67
C ALA A 27 -9.13 -2.90 -17.91
N ILE A 28 -8.22 -3.35 -17.03
CA ILE A 28 -7.32 -2.49 -16.26
C ILE A 28 -5.85 -2.85 -16.59
N PRO A 29 -5.23 -2.21 -17.60
CA PRO A 29 -3.83 -2.44 -17.98
C PRO A 29 -2.79 -1.98 -16.94
N GLY A 30 -3.22 -1.69 -15.70
CA GLY A 30 -2.39 -1.22 -14.58
C GLY A 30 -2.58 -2.01 -13.28
N GLY A 31 -3.06 -3.27 -13.35
CA GLY A 31 -3.22 -4.13 -12.18
C GLY A 31 -1.97 -4.26 -11.32
N PHE A 32 -0.80 -4.33 -11.97
CA PHE A 32 0.51 -4.35 -11.30
C PHE A 32 0.86 -3.03 -10.60
N SER A 33 0.38 -1.88 -11.08
CA SER A 33 0.66 -0.58 -10.45
C SER A 33 0.08 -0.48 -9.04
N GLY A 34 -0.98 -1.23 -8.73
CA GLY A 34 -1.51 -1.35 -7.37
C GLY A 34 -0.50 -1.97 -6.38
N VAL A 35 0.34 -2.89 -6.87
CA VAL A 35 1.43 -3.51 -6.09
C VAL A 35 2.46 -2.45 -5.73
N ASP A 36 2.91 -1.66 -6.71
CA ASP A 36 3.90 -0.59 -6.49
C ASP A 36 3.39 0.44 -5.47
N ILE A 37 2.15 0.91 -5.64
CA ILE A 37 1.53 1.88 -4.72
C ILE A 37 1.45 1.31 -3.29
N PHE A 38 1.04 0.04 -3.14
CA PHE A 38 0.96 -0.60 -1.83
C PHE A 38 2.32 -0.66 -1.13
N PHE A 39 3.38 -1.03 -1.85
CA PHE A 39 4.73 -1.12 -1.29
C PHE A 39 5.31 0.24 -0.95
N VAL A 40 5.10 1.27 -1.77
CA VAL A 40 5.54 2.64 -1.47
C VAL A 40 4.90 3.15 -0.18
N ILE A 41 3.59 3.00 -0.02
CA ILE A 41 2.88 3.43 1.20
C ILE A 41 3.37 2.66 2.43
N SER A 42 3.58 1.35 2.28
CA SER A 42 4.07 0.51 3.37
C SER A 42 5.50 0.89 3.77
N GLY A 43 6.37 1.16 2.78
CA GLY A 43 7.73 1.64 3.01
C GLY A 43 7.76 2.95 3.80
N TYR A 44 6.95 3.94 3.40
CA TYR A 44 6.82 5.21 4.14
C TYR A 44 6.47 5.01 5.62
N LEU A 45 5.48 4.15 5.92
CA LEU A 45 5.07 3.87 7.29
C LEU A 45 6.13 3.10 8.09
N ILE A 46 6.75 2.09 7.49
CA ILE A 46 7.77 1.26 8.15
C ILE A 46 9.00 2.12 8.45
N SER A 47 9.49 2.89 7.48
CA SER A 47 10.62 3.80 7.68
C SER A 47 10.34 4.84 8.75
N GLY A 48 9.14 5.44 8.77
CA GLY A 48 8.76 6.39 9.81
C GLY A 48 8.65 5.74 11.20
N SER A 49 8.17 4.49 11.28
CA SER A 49 8.11 3.76 12.55
C SER A 49 9.50 3.35 13.04
N LEU A 50 10.39 2.95 12.12
CA LEU A 50 11.76 2.59 12.45
C LEU A 50 12.55 3.82 12.96
N LEU A 51 12.34 4.99 12.38
CA LEU A 51 12.95 6.24 12.88
C LEU A 51 12.47 6.57 14.29
N ASP A 52 11.16 6.50 14.54
CA ASP A 52 10.55 6.73 15.87
C ASP A 52 11.08 5.75 16.92
N ASP A 53 11.30 4.48 16.54
CA ASP A 53 11.90 3.46 17.40
C ASP A 53 13.40 3.70 17.69
N LEU A 54 14.14 4.31 16.75
CA LEU A 54 15.56 4.61 16.92
C LEU A 54 15.82 5.85 17.79
N GLU A 55 14.88 6.81 17.82
CA GLU A 55 14.98 8.02 18.62
C GLU A 55 14.56 7.81 20.09
N ARG A 56 14.02 6.64 20.42
CA ARG A 56 13.48 6.28 21.73
C ARG A 56 14.47 5.50 22.59
#